data_AF-A0A5C4SYV3-F1
#
_entry.id   AF-A0A5C4SYV3-F1
#
_cell.length_a   1.000
_cell.length_b   1.000
_cell.length_c   1.000
_cell.angle_alpha   90.00
_cell.angle_beta   90.00
_cell.angle_gamma   90.00
#
_symmetry.space_group_name_H-M   'P 1'
#
loop_
_entity.id
_entity.type
_entity.pdbx_description
1 polymer ?
#
loop_
_entity_poly.entity_id
_entity_poly.type
_entity_poly.pdbx_seq_one_letter_code
_entity_poly.pdbx_strand_id
1 'polypeptide(L)'
;MNIFDLLRQWKDSQTIIGLHYIHAGAKKIVHGRIYSFDPDQQQLLFYDEDRKSVENISLSQIEDAIAATASPKETARAAPERRSEEEKALTGNGNGPSSEVDATMPPAKPDKKNLDLKEEIVFLISELGAPDLYALYPMIKHLAKLQEKRTVMTK
;
A
#
# COMPACT_ATOMS: atom_id res chain seq x y z
N MET A 1 4.24 12.09 13.51
CA MET A 1 3.16 11.69 12.58
C MET A 1 3.61 10.40 11.92
N ASN A 2 2.80 9.34 11.96
CA ASN A 2 3.19 8.05 11.40
C ASN A 2 3.16 8.13 9.87
N ILE A 3 4.09 7.46 9.18
CA ILE A 3 4.14 7.46 7.72
C ILE A 3 2.87 6.86 7.11
N PHE A 4 2.27 5.88 7.78
CA PHE A 4 1.02 5.26 7.34
C PHE A 4 -0.17 6.22 7.37
N ASP A 5 -0.23 7.09 8.37
CA ASP A 5 -1.28 8.13 8.45
C ASP A 5 -1.13 9.10 7.28
N LEU A 6 0.11 9.44 6.92
CA LEU A 6 0.41 10.33 5.79
C LEU A 6 0.05 9.68 4.44
N LEU A 7 0.41 8.42 4.23
CA LEU A 7 0.03 7.67 3.03
C LEU A 7 -1.50 7.52 2.90
N ARG A 8 -2.20 7.25 4.01
CA ARG A 8 -3.66 7.22 4.05
C ARG A 8 -4.24 8.58 3.71
N GLN A 9 -3.73 9.66 4.31
CA GLN A 9 -4.17 11.01 4.00
C GLN A 9 -3.98 11.35 2.52
N TRP A 10 -2.84 11.01 1.92
CA TRP A 10 -2.57 11.27 0.50
C TRP A 10 -3.45 10.44 -0.44
N LYS A 11 -3.72 9.18 -0.08
CA LYS A 11 -4.70 8.35 -0.78
C LYS A 11 -6.10 8.99 -0.72
N ASP A 12 -6.58 9.32 0.47
CA ASP A 12 -7.95 9.82 0.67
C ASP A 12 -8.16 11.19 0.00
N SER A 13 -7.13 12.03 0.00
CA SER A 13 -7.14 13.34 -0.67
C SER A 13 -6.82 13.28 -2.17
N GLN A 14 -6.44 12.12 -2.71
CA GLN A 14 -5.95 11.96 -4.09
C GLN A 14 -4.84 12.97 -4.44
N THR A 15 -3.99 13.27 -3.46
CA THR A 15 -2.88 14.22 -3.60
C THR A 15 -1.83 13.65 -4.54
N ILE A 16 -1.33 14.49 -5.46
CA ILE A 16 -0.19 14.13 -6.29
C ILE A 16 1.05 14.15 -5.41
N ILE A 17 1.81 13.07 -5.42
CA ILE A 17 3.05 12.92 -4.68
C ILE A 17 4.20 12.57 -5.63
N GLY A 18 5.40 13.06 -5.32
CA GLY A 18 6.65 12.57 -5.86
C GLY A 18 7.16 11.44 -4.98
N LEU A 19 7.30 10.25 -5.56
CA LEU A 19 7.75 9.04 -4.87
C LEU A 19 9.18 8.70 -5.30
N HIS A 20 10.09 8.63 -4.32
CA HIS A 20 11.47 8.22 -4.52
C HIS A 20 11.63 6.77 -4.03
N TYR A 21 11.92 5.85 -4.94
CA TYR A 21 12.02 4.42 -4.61
C TYR A 21 13.13 3.71 -5.38
N ILE A 22 13.63 2.60 -4.83
CA ILE A 22 14.66 1.76 -5.46
C ILE A 22 13.99 0.60 -6.19
N HIS A 23 14.20 0.51 -7.50
CA HIS A 23 13.71 -0.59 -8.33
C HIS A 23 14.86 -1.23 -9.11
N ALA A 24 15.05 -2.54 -8.94
CA ALA A 24 16.14 -3.30 -9.56
C ALA A 24 17.54 -2.68 -9.32
N GLY A 25 17.77 -2.13 -8.11
CA GLY A 25 19.04 -1.51 -7.72
C GLY A 25 19.26 -0.08 -8.22
N ALA A 26 18.30 0.51 -8.94
CA ALA A 26 18.35 1.90 -9.39
C ALA A 26 17.31 2.76 -8.67
N LYS A 27 17.71 3.98 -8.29
CA LYS A 27 16.80 4.99 -7.75
C LYS A 27 15.91 5.53 -8.87
N LYS A 28 14.60 5.53 -8.62
CA LYS A 28 13.57 6.09 -9.50
C LYS A 28 12.80 7.16 -8.77
N ILE A 29 12.34 8.15 -9.53
CA ILE A 29 11.52 9.25 -9.08
C ILE A 29 10.31 9.26 -10.02
N VAL A 30 9.12 9.10 -9.45
CA VAL A 30 7.85 9.07 -10.20
C VAL A 30 6.85 10.02 -9.56
N HIS A 31 6.00 10.64 -10.37
CA HIS A 31 4.95 11.54 -9.89
C HIS A 31 3.59 10.91 -10.16
N GLY A 32 2.70 10.99 -9.18
CA GLY A 32 1.47 10.24 -9.28
C GLY A 32 0.63 10.25 -8.02
N ARG A 33 -0.35 9.36 -7.98
CA ARG A 33 -1.32 9.25 -6.89
C ARG A 33 -1.30 7.86 -6.29
N ILE A 34 -1.57 7.78 -4.99
CA ILE A 34 -1.77 6.50 -4.32
C ILE A 34 -3.18 6.02 -4.63
N TYR A 35 -3.29 4.91 -5.36
CA TYR A 35 -4.56 4.27 -5.68
C TYR A 35 -5.03 3.37 -4.53
N SER A 36 -4.13 2.53 -4.03
CA SER A 36 -4.35 1.72 -2.84
C SER A 36 -3.09 1.62 -2.00
N PHE A 37 -3.29 1.34 -0.72
CA PHE A 37 -2.24 1.17 0.26
C PHE A 37 -2.70 0.04 1.19
N ASP A 38 -1.85 -0.98 1.32
CA ASP A 38 -2.07 -2.12 2.21
C ASP A 38 -0.93 -2.16 3.24
N PRO A 39 -1.20 -1.83 4.52
CA PRO A 39 -0.19 -1.85 5.57
C PRO A 39 0.29 -3.27 5.89
N ASP A 40 -0.57 -4.27 5.72
CA ASP A 40 -0.28 -5.66 6.10
C ASP A 40 0.67 -6.27 5.06
N GLN A 41 0.43 -6.02 3.78
CA GLN A 41 1.30 -6.48 2.69
C GLN A 41 2.53 -5.60 2.47
N GLN A 42 2.62 -4.45 3.14
CA GLN A 42 3.64 -3.42 2.91
C GLN A 42 3.77 -3.05 1.42
N GLN A 43 2.64 -2.93 0.73
CA GLN A 43 2.58 -2.62 -0.68
C GLN A 43 1.67 -1.42 -0.93
N LEU A 44 2.00 -0.65 -1.96
CA LEU A 44 1.14 0.38 -2.50
C LEU A 44 0.92 0.20 -4.00
N LEU A 45 -0.30 0.47 -4.45
CA LEU A 45 -0.58 0.67 -5.86
C LEU A 45 -0.46 2.15 -6.15
N PHE A 46 0.55 2.49 -6.95
CA PHE A 46 0.87 3.85 -7.34
C PHE A 46 0.47 4.06 -8.80
N TYR A 47 -0.37 5.06 -9.06
CA TYR A 47 -0.67 5.48 -10.42
C TYR A 47 0.30 6.57 -10.86
N ASP A 48 1.19 6.22 -11.79
CA ASP A 48 2.13 7.13 -12.44
C ASP A 48 1.37 8.01 -13.44
N GLU A 49 1.32 9.31 -13.20
CA GLU A 49 0.63 10.28 -14.06
C GLU A 49 1.39 10.55 -15.36
N ASP A 50 2.72 10.39 -15.37
CA ASP A 50 3.55 10.63 -16.55
C ASP A 50 3.44 9.47 -17.53
N ARG A 51 3.41 8.24 -17.02
CA ARG A 51 3.35 7.00 -17.82
C ARG A 51 1.95 6.45 -18.01
N LYS A 52 0.95 6.98 -17.28
CA LYS A 52 -0.43 6.49 -17.26
C LYS A 52 -0.51 4.99 -16.95
N SER A 53 0.30 4.54 -15.99
CA SER A 53 0.43 3.14 -15.59
C SER A 53 0.31 2.98 -14.08
N VAL A 54 -0.19 1.84 -13.63
CA VAL A 54 -0.22 1.48 -12.21
C VAL A 54 0.97 0.59 -11.90
N GLU A 55 1.77 0.99 -10.93
CA GLU A 55 2.89 0.22 -10.39
C GLU A 55 2.56 -0.32 -9.00
N ASN A 56 2.95 -1.56 -8.72
CA ASN A 56 2.93 -2.10 -7.37
C ASN A 56 4.32 -1.91 -6.74
N ILE A 57 4.39 -1.07 -5.72
CA ILE A 57 5.64 -0.64 -5.08
C ILE A 57 5.65 -1.11 -3.63
N SER A 58 6.71 -1.80 -3.24
CA SER A 58 6.91 -2.20 -1.84
C SER A 58 7.30 -0.99 -1.01
N LEU A 59 6.72 -0.84 0.19
CA LEU A 59 7.06 0.24 1.11
C LEU A 59 8.54 0.22 1.51
N SER A 60 9.15 -0.97 1.56
CA SER A 60 10.59 -1.13 1.83
C SER A 60 11.49 -0.59 0.71
N GLN A 61 10.95 -0.36 -0.48
CA GLN A 61 11.68 0.25 -1.59
C GLN A 61 11.61 1.77 -1.56
N ILE A 62 10.68 2.35 -0.81
CA ILE A 62 10.48 3.80 -0.74
C ILE A 62 11.58 4.38 0.15
N GLU A 63 12.37 5.27 -0.43
CA GLU A 63 13.33 6.07 0.34
C GLU A 63 12.66 7.33 0.89
N ASP A 64 11.82 7.96 0.07
CA ASP A 64 11.19 9.24 0.40
C ASP A 64 9.90 9.45 -0.40
N ALA A 65 8.99 10.26 0.15
CA ALA A 65 7.72 10.61 -0.49
C ALA A 65 7.35 12.05 -0.14
N ILE A 66 7.09 12.87 -1.16
CA ILE A 66 6.87 14.31 -1.00
C ILE A 66 5.57 14.69 -1.70
N ALA A 67 4.67 15.37 -0.99
CA ALA A 67 3.47 15.92 -1.62
C ALA A 67 3.87 17.01 -2.64
N ALA A 68 3.32 16.93 -3.85
CA ALA A 68 3.54 17.92 -4.92
C ALA A 68 2.81 19.25 -4.64
N THR A 69 2.45 19.54 -3.40
CA THR A 69 1.86 20.81 -2.97
C THR A 69 2.91 21.91 -3.09
N ALA A 70 2.98 22.50 -4.27
CA ALA A 70 3.61 23.78 -4.61
C ALA A 70 4.54 24.38 -3.54
N SER A 71 5.84 24.11 -3.66
CA SER A 71 6.88 25.01 -3.18
C SER A 71 7.89 25.22 -4.31
N PRO A 72 7.77 26.31 -5.09
CA PRO A 72 8.72 26.66 -6.12
C PRO A 72 9.94 27.32 -5.48
N LYS A 73 11.05 26.58 -5.39
CA LYS A 73 12.43 27.07 -5.19
C LYS A 73 13.32 25.84 -5.39
N GLU A 74 14.25 25.75 -6.32
CA GLU A 74 15.17 26.77 -6.81
C GLU A 74 15.83 26.26 -8.09
N THR A 75 15.43 26.80 -9.25
CA THR A 75 16.34 26.87 -10.41
C THR A 75 16.01 28.16 -11.14
N ALA A 76 16.56 29.25 -10.61
CA ALA A 76 16.57 30.52 -11.29
C ALA A 76 17.55 30.46 -12.48
N ARG A 77 17.13 31.15 -13.57
CA ARG A 77 17.82 31.44 -14.84
C ARG A 77 17.64 30.34 -15.92
N ALA A 78 16.96 30.58 -17.04
CA ALA A 78 16.49 31.82 -17.64
C ALA A 78 15.27 31.56 -18.55
N ALA A 79 14.27 32.42 -18.44
CA ALA A 79 13.21 32.62 -19.44
C ALA A 79 13.74 33.51 -20.59
N PRO A 80 12.95 33.88 -21.63
CA PRO A 80 11.60 33.46 -22.02
C PRO A 80 11.45 33.23 -23.56
N GLU A 81 10.24 32.91 -24.00
CA GLU A 81 9.55 33.29 -25.26
C GLU A 81 8.76 32.10 -25.83
N ARG A 82 7.48 32.15 -26.24
CA ARG A 82 6.41 33.16 -26.37
C ARG A 82 5.13 32.38 -26.72
N ARG A 83 3.96 32.90 -26.30
CA ARG A 83 2.65 33.01 -27.01
C ARG A 83 2.05 31.75 -27.69
N SER A 84 0.75 31.48 -27.76
CA SER A 84 -0.52 32.13 -27.41
C SER A 84 -1.61 31.10 -27.81
N GLU A 85 -2.65 30.91 -27.01
CA GLU A 85 -4.09 31.12 -27.35
C GLU A 85 -4.74 30.18 -28.38
N GLU A 86 -5.82 29.50 -27.93
CA GLU A 86 -7.16 29.38 -28.56
C GLU A 86 -7.89 28.23 -27.83
N GLU A 87 -8.80 28.46 -26.89
CA GLU A 87 -10.21 28.88 -26.98
C GLU A 87 -11.16 27.92 -27.73
N LYS A 88 -12.33 27.70 -27.10
CA LYS A 88 -13.59 27.07 -27.56
C LYS A 88 -13.67 25.53 -27.54
N ALA A 89 -14.78 24.89 -27.16
CA ALA A 89 -16.09 25.32 -26.69
C ALA A 89 -16.95 24.08 -26.31
N LEU A 90 -17.90 24.31 -25.39
CA LEU A 90 -19.27 23.77 -25.33
C LEU A 90 -19.60 22.26 -25.09
N THR A 91 -20.29 22.07 -23.96
CA THR A 91 -21.59 21.36 -23.75
C THR A 91 -21.71 19.84 -23.78
N GLY A 92 -22.47 19.30 -22.82
CA GLY A 92 -23.24 18.06 -22.97
C GLY A 92 -23.77 17.44 -21.67
N ASN A 93 -25.01 17.76 -21.30
CA ASN A 93 -25.82 17.08 -20.27
C ASN A 93 -26.10 15.60 -20.61
N GLY A 94 -26.30 14.76 -19.60
CA GLY A 94 -26.91 13.42 -19.74
C GLY A 94 -27.26 12.75 -18.41
N ASN A 95 -28.54 12.74 -18.07
CA ASN A 95 -29.18 12.05 -16.94
C ASN A 95 -29.13 10.51 -17.05
N GLY A 96 -28.85 9.83 -15.91
CA GLY A 96 -29.46 8.57 -15.37
C GLY A 96 -29.65 7.32 -16.25
N PRO A 97 -29.98 6.13 -15.68
CA PRO A 97 -30.58 5.90 -14.37
C PRO A 97 -29.93 4.78 -13.51
N SER A 98 -30.51 4.61 -12.33
CA SER A 98 -30.34 3.56 -11.32
C SER A 98 -30.20 2.13 -11.85
N SER A 99 -29.45 1.31 -11.11
CA SER A 99 -29.86 -0.06 -10.82
C SER A 99 -29.34 -0.53 -9.47
N GLU A 100 -30.28 -1.04 -8.68
CA GLU A 100 -30.18 -1.69 -7.39
C GLU A 100 -29.49 -3.07 -7.44
N VAL A 101 -29.23 -3.58 -6.22
CA VAL A 101 -28.92 -4.95 -5.76
C VAL A 101 -27.57 -5.58 -6.14
N ASP A 102 -26.71 -5.77 -5.14
CA ASP A 102 -26.62 -7.10 -4.51
C ASP A 102 -25.93 -7.00 -3.13
N ALA A 103 -26.62 -7.50 -2.12
CA ALA A 103 -26.17 -7.56 -0.75
C ALA A 103 -25.43 -8.89 -0.53
N THR A 104 -24.12 -8.89 -0.74
CA THR A 104 -23.27 -9.98 -0.21
C THR A 104 -22.75 -9.59 1.16
N MET A 105 -23.41 -10.12 2.20
CA MET A 105 -22.94 -10.11 3.58
C MET A 105 -21.51 -10.67 3.66
N PRO A 106 -20.53 -9.95 4.20
CA PRO A 106 -19.30 -10.58 4.67
C PRO A 106 -19.64 -11.42 5.92
N PRO A 107 -19.13 -12.66 6.03
CA PRO A 107 -19.37 -13.52 7.18
C PRO A 107 -18.86 -12.87 8.46
N ALA A 108 -19.68 -12.98 9.52
CA ALA A 108 -19.40 -12.48 10.85
C ALA A 108 -18.02 -12.95 11.33
N LYS A 109 -17.18 -11.99 11.73
CA LYS A 109 -15.95 -12.27 12.46
C LYS A 109 -16.31 -13.01 13.75
N PRO A 110 -15.75 -14.19 14.04
CA PRO A 110 -16.01 -14.87 15.30
C PRO A 110 -15.49 -14.02 16.47
N ASP A 111 -16.35 -13.86 17.47
CA ASP A 111 -16.06 -13.14 18.72
C ASP A 111 -14.80 -13.69 19.40
N LYS A 112 -13.79 -12.84 19.59
CA LYS A 112 -12.49 -13.12 20.23
C LYS A 112 -12.58 -13.33 21.74
N LYS A 113 -13.53 -14.14 22.23
CA LYS A 113 -13.71 -14.34 23.68
C LYS A 113 -13.77 -15.83 24.00
N ASN A 114 -12.60 -16.36 24.39
CA ASN A 114 -12.30 -17.73 24.85
C ASN A 114 -11.89 -18.74 23.76
N LEU A 115 -10.76 -18.52 23.10
CA LEU A 115 -10.07 -19.57 22.34
C LEU A 115 -9.02 -20.23 23.25
N ASP A 116 -8.93 -21.55 23.21
CA ASP A 116 -7.81 -22.27 23.86
C ASP A 116 -6.48 -21.88 23.20
N LEU A 117 -5.35 -21.97 23.91
CA LEU A 117 -4.05 -21.48 23.42
C LEU A 117 -3.68 -22.07 22.04
N LYS A 118 -4.12 -23.31 21.79
CA LYS A 118 -3.92 -23.98 20.50
C LYS A 118 -4.77 -23.38 19.39
N GLU A 119 -6.01 -23.01 19.68
CA GLU A 119 -6.93 -22.41 18.72
C GLU A 119 -6.53 -20.98 18.40
N GLU A 120 -6.00 -20.23 19.37
CA GLU A 120 -5.43 -18.90 19.16
C GLU A 120 -4.22 -18.95 18.21
N ILE A 121 -3.33 -19.94 18.39
CA ILE A 121 -2.17 -20.15 17.49
C ILE A 121 -2.64 -20.51 16.08
N VAL A 122 -3.63 -21.39 15.94
CA VAL A 122 -4.18 -21.76 14.63
C VAL A 122 -4.85 -20.56 13.97
N PHE A 123 -5.61 -19.77 14.72
CA PHE A 123 -6.24 -18.55 14.22
C PHE A 123 -5.20 -17.54 13.72
N LEU A 124 -4.14 -17.28 14.49
CA LEU A 124 -3.04 -16.40 14.09
C LEU A 124 -2.33 -16.91 12.82
N ILE A 125 -2.06 -18.20 12.73
CA ILE A 125 -1.48 -18.85 11.54
C ILE A 125 -2.41 -18.73 10.31
N SER A 126 -3.72 -18.73 10.54
CA SER A 126 -4.74 -18.60 9.49
C SER A 126 -4.91 -17.16 9.00
N GLU A 127 -4.66 -16.17 9.85
CA GLU A 127 -4.62 -14.74 9.48
C GLU A 127 -3.28 -14.35 8.82
N LEU A 128 -2.21 -15.13 9.02
CA LEU A 128 -0.91 -14.89 8.40
C LEU A 128 -0.92 -15.28 6.91
N GLY A 129 -0.43 -14.38 6.06
CA GLY A 129 -0.24 -14.65 4.64
C GLY A 129 0.84 -15.72 4.39
N ALA A 130 0.74 -16.44 3.28
CA ALA A 130 1.75 -17.42 2.85
C ALA A 130 3.22 -16.91 2.95
N PRO A 131 3.58 -15.68 2.51
CA PRO A 131 4.96 -15.20 2.64
C PRO A 131 5.44 -15.09 4.09
N ASP A 132 4.59 -14.63 5.00
CA ASP A 132 4.92 -14.50 6.43
C ASP A 132 5.05 -15.87 7.09
N LEU A 133 4.24 -16.84 6.66
CA LEU A 133 4.35 -18.22 7.10
C LEU A 133 5.69 -18.84 6.72
N TYR A 134 6.17 -18.56 5.51
CA TYR A 134 7.50 -19.00 5.05
C TYR A 134 8.64 -18.31 5.82
N ALA A 135 8.49 -17.03 6.15
CA ALA A 135 9.48 -16.30 6.95
C ALA A 135 9.58 -16.84 8.39
N LEU A 136 8.46 -17.28 8.97
CA LEU A 136 8.41 -17.84 10.33
C LEU A 136 8.82 -19.32 10.39
N TYR A 137 8.84 -20.02 9.25
CA TYR A 137 9.13 -21.46 9.18
C TYR A 137 10.46 -21.87 9.86
N PRO A 138 11.60 -21.17 9.68
CA PRO A 138 12.85 -21.52 10.35
C PRO A 138 12.76 -21.41 11.87
N MET A 139 12.03 -20.41 12.39
CA MET A 139 11.83 -20.20 13.81
C MET A 139 10.91 -21.28 14.40
N ILE A 140 9.79 -21.58 13.73
CA ILE A 140 8.86 -22.65 14.13
C ILE A 140 9.59 -24.01 14.18
N LYS A 141 10.41 -24.29 13.17
CA LYS A 141 11.24 -25.51 13.12
C LYS A 141 12.26 -25.58 14.27
N HIS A 142 12.84 -24.45 14.65
CA HIS A 142 13.77 -24.38 15.78
C HIS A 142 13.05 -24.63 17.12
N LEU A 143 11.87 -24.03 17.32
CA LEU A 143 11.05 -24.23 18.52
C LEU A 143 10.60 -25.69 18.67
N ALA A 144 10.19 -26.34 17.57
CA ALA A 144 9.82 -27.75 17.57
C ALA A 144 10.99 -28.65 18.03
N LYS A 145 12.20 -28.42 17.50
CA LYS A 145 13.40 -29.15 17.92
C LYS A 145 13.76 -28.96 19.39
N LEU A 146 13.54 -27.75 19.94
CA LEU A 146 13.78 -27.48 21.36
C LEU A 146 12.79 -28.23 22.26
N GLN A 147 11.54 -28.37 21.83
CA GLN A 147 10.53 -29.15 22.54
C GLN A 147 10.87 -30.64 22.54
N GLU A 148 11.22 -31.22 21.39
CA GLU A 148 11.65 -32.63 21.30
C GLU A 148 12.83 -32.92 22.24
N LYS A 149 13.84 -32.03 22.26
CA LYS A 149 14.99 -32.18 23.14
C LYS A 149 14.62 -32.10 24.62
N ARG A 150 13.66 -31.27 25.00
CA ARG A 150 13.13 -31.22 26.38
C ARG A 150 12.36 -32.50 26.73
N THR A 151 11.51 -33.00 25.85
CA THR A 151 10.73 -34.22 26.09
C THR A 151 11.61 -35.45 26.28
N VAL A 152 12.74 -35.54 25.54
CA VAL A 152 13.71 -36.63 25.67
C VAL A 152 14.50 -36.58 26.98
N MET A 153 14.71 -35.40 27.59
CA MET A 153 15.40 -35.26 28.88
C MET A 153 14.51 -35.49 30.10
N THR A 154 13.19 -35.66 29.92
CA THR A 154 12.23 -35.82 31.02
C THR A 154 11.68 -37.26 31.11
N LYS A 155 12.24 -38.19 30.33
CA LYS A 155 11.96 -39.63 30.37
C LYS A 155 13.16 -40.37 30.95
#